data_AF-W2WAM2-F1
#
_entry.id   AF-W2WAM2-F1
#
_cell.length_a   1.000
_cell.length_b   1.000
_cell.length_c   1.000
_cell.angle_alpha   90.00
_cell.angle_beta   90.00
_cell.angle_gamma   90.00
#
_symmetry.space_group_name_H-M   'P 1'
#
loop_
_entity.id
_entity.type
_entity.pdbx_description
1 polymer ?
#
loop_
_entity_poly.entity_id
_entity_poly.type
_entity_poly.pdbx_seq_one_letter_code
_entity_poly.pdbx_strand_id
1 'polypeptide(L)'
;MDSAQLIRFLRTACPLGASLSVLVTMVSCVIIVKVNNIWVSGLTWPFLSDMGRDYPAYYVFGTGLTLVAILLVFTWTFNWRYHMTALPEDATVYRVLSTISWIAGVLANPGLPVLAFFDTSKHSKLHAAGAEWFFYIETIAVLLNTIVSYKLYKMLTGLQMDLENACSTMGAKMQRRKKTLKIQVIFFSLFFVAFLIYMPIGTSVAPQSQRLSIDDCIDKGLGETYCEVTMRLNSTSTTLYDDEKTYGTSQMRAAAQLACILTLVGYSASFITNDYDDSEGQDFTPDAKIAVLQ
;
A
#
# COMPACT_ATOMS: atom_id res chain seq x y z
N MET A 1 -9.34 -22.02 19.80
CA MET A 1 -8.09 -21.50 19.23
C MET A 1 -7.33 -20.87 20.38
N ASP A 2 -6.13 -21.36 20.69
CA ASP A 2 -5.30 -20.72 21.71
C ASP A 2 -4.73 -19.37 21.22
N SER A 3 -4.19 -18.56 22.14
CA SER A 3 -3.67 -17.22 21.81
C SER A 3 -2.53 -17.23 20.78
N ALA A 4 -1.72 -18.29 20.73
CA ALA A 4 -0.60 -18.40 19.81
C ALA A 4 -1.08 -18.72 18.38
N GLN A 5 -2.04 -19.65 18.26
CA GLN A 5 -2.72 -19.96 17.01
C GLN A 5 -3.45 -18.73 16.44
N LEU A 6 -4.11 -17.94 17.29
CA LEU A 6 -4.75 -16.69 16.88
C LEU A 6 -3.75 -15.70 16.29
N ILE A 7 -2.60 -15.49 16.95
CA ILE A 7 -1.56 -14.57 16.46
C ILE A 7 -0.98 -15.04 15.12
N ARG A 8 -0.70 -16.34 14.97
CA ARG A 8 -0.22 -16.93 13.70
C ARG A 8 -1.22 -16.76 12.58
N PHE A 9 -2.51 -16.98 12.87
CA PHE A 9 -3.59 -16.74 11.92
C PHE A 9 -3.63 -15.26 11.49
N LEU A 10 -3.66 -14.33 12.44
CA LEU A 10 -3.75 -12.89 12.16
C LEU A 10 -2.54 -12.36 11.37
N ARG A 11 -1.33 -12.85 11.64
CA ARG A 11 -0.10 -12.54 10.88
C ARG A 11 -0.24 -12.80 9.38
N THR A 12 -1.04 -13.79 9.00
CA THR A 12 -1.32 -14.14 7.59
C THR A 12 -2.61 -13.50 7.08
N ALA A 13 -3.66 -13.53 7.89
CA ALA A 13 -4.99 -13.06 7.51
C ALA A 13 -5.05 -11.53 7.30
N CYS A 14 -4.32 -10.74 8.10
CA CYS A 14 -4.32 -9.28 7.96
C CYS A 14 -3.75 -8.80 6.62
N PRO A 15 -2.52 -9.16 6.20
CA PRO A 15 -2.00 -8.72 4.90
C PRO A 15 -2.82 -9.27 3.72
N LEU A 16 -3.29 -10.52 3.78
CA LEU A 16 -4.18 -11.08 2.76
C LEU A 16 -5.52 -10.34 2.69
N GLY A 17 -6.12 -10.07 3.84
CA GLY A 17 -7.37 -9.34 3.95
C GLY A 17 -7.24 -7.92 3.40
N ALA A 18 -6.14 -7.23 3.69
CA ALA A 18 -5.86 -5.90 3.14
C ALA A 18 -5.77 -5.94 1.61
N SER A 19 -4.97 -6.87 1.06
CA SER A 19 -4.83 -7.05 -0.38
C SER A 19 -6.15 -7.42 -1.07
N LEU A 20 -6.91 -8.36 -0.50
CA LEU A 20 -8.19 -8.75 -1.07
C LEU A 20 -9.19 -7.58 -1.02
N SER A 21 -9.23 -6.86 0.11
CA SER A 21 -10.15 -5.73 0.29
C SER A 21 -9.88 -4.62 -0.73
N VAL A 22 -8.62 -4.22 -0.96
CA VAL A 22 -8.31 -3.18 -1.94
C VAL A 22 -8.61 -3.62 -3.38
N LEU A 23 -8.34 -4.89 -3.72
CA LEU A 23 -8.65 -5.43 -5.05
C LEU A 23 -10.15 -5.51 -5.30
N VAL A 24 -10.91 -6.02 -4.33
CA VAL A 24 -12.39 -6.08 -4.41
C VAL A 24 -12.98 -4.68 -4.49
N THR A 25 -12.46 -3.72 -3.72
CA THR A 25 -12.87 -2.31 -3.76
C THR A 25 -12.65 -1.73 -5.14
N MET A 26 -11.44 -1.88 -5.69
CA MET A 26 -11.09 -1.37 -7.01
C MET A 26 -11.96 -1.97 -8.11
N VAL A 27 -12.10 -3.30 -8.15
CA VAL A 27 -12.93 -3.97 -9.16
C VAL A 27 -14.39 -3.55 -9.05
N SER A 28 -14.92 -3.46 -7.82
CA SER A 28 -16.30 -3.04 -7.59
C SER A 28 -16.54 -1.60 -8.03
N CYS A 29 -15.64 -0.67 -7.71
CA CYS A 29 -15.73 0.72 -8.16
C CYS A 29 -15.69 0.81 -9.70
N VAL A 30 -14.80 0.06 -10.37
CA VAL A 30 -14.75 0.00 -11.84
C VAL A 30 -16.09 -0.48 -12.41
N ILE A 31 -16.65 -1.58 -11.88
CA ILE A 31 -17.92 -2.13 -12.35
C ILE A 31 -19.04 -1.11 -12.16
N ILE A 32 -19.15 -0.48 -10.98
CA ILE A 32 -20.20 0.50 -10.69
C ILE A 32 -20.10 1.70 -11.63
N VAL A 33 -18.90 2.24 -11.84
CA VAL A 33 -18.68 3.37 -12.76
C VAL A 33 -19.09 3.03 -14.17
N LYS A 34 -18.68 1.87 -14.68
CA LYS A 34 -18.98 1.46 -16.06
C LYS A 34 -20.46 1.15 -16.26
N VAL A 35 -21.12 0.50 -15.30
CA VAL A 35 -22.56 0.17 -15.40
C VAL A 35 -23.43 1.42 -15.32
N ASN A 36 -23.05 2.41 -14.51
CA ASN A 36 -23.84 3.63 -14.32
C ASN A 36 -23.41 4.80 -15.21
N ASN A 37 -22.48 4.58 -16.15
CA ASN A 37 -21.91 5.63 -17.01
C ASN A 37 -21.42 6.87 -16.24
N ILE A 38 -20.78 6.65 -15.09
CA ILE A 38 -20.28 7.74 -14.24
C ILE A 38 -19.08 8.41 -14.91
N TRP A 39 -19.10 9.75 -14.96
CA TRP A 39 -18.01 10.52 -15.53
C TRP A 39 -16.76 10.49 -14.66
N VAL A 40 -15.65 10.01 -15.22
CA VAL A 40 -14.36 9.86 -14.54
C VAL A 40 -13.23 10.58 -15.31
N SER A 41 -13.47 11.86 -15.56
CA SER A 41 -12.48 12.81 -16.10
C SER A 41 -12.05 12.54 -17.55
N GLY A 42 -12.79 11.73 -18.29
CA GLY A 42 -12.46 11.40 -19.70
C GLY A 42 -11.28 10.45 -19.87
N LEU A 43 -10.82 9.80 -18.80
CA LEU A 43 -9.68 8.88 -18.83
C LEU A 43 -10.11 7.45 -19.21
N THR A 44 -9.25 6.73 -19.94
CA THR A 44 -9.45 5.32 -20.26
C THR A 44 -9.34 4.47 -18.99
N TRP A 45 -8.27 4.72 -18.22
CA TRP A 45 -8.15 4.24 -16.85
C TRP A 45 -8.12 5.44 -15.90
N PRO A 46 -9.19 5.69 -15.15
CA PRO A 46 -9.27 6.84 -14.26
C PRO A 46 -8.53 6.64 -12.95
N PHE A 47 -8.33 7.73 -12.20
CA PHE A 47 -7.90 7.63 -10.81
C PHE A 47 -8.92 6.84 -10.00
N LEU A 48 -8.45 5.97 -9.10
CA LEU A 48 -9.32 5.15 -8.25
C LEU A 48 -10.26 6.02 -7.40
N SER A 49 -9.78 7.17 -6.96
CA SER A 49 -10.55 8.17 -6.22
C SER A 49 -11.73 8.73 -7.00
N ASP A 50 -11.59 8.94 -8.31
CA ASP A 50 -12.69 9.42 -9.16
C ASP A 50 -13.74 8.34 -9.35
N MET A 51 -13.32 7.07 -9.35
CA MET A 51 -14.25 5.93 -9.40
C MET A 51 -15.04 5.74 -8.11
N GLY A 52 -14.49 6.19 -6.98
CA GLY A 52 -15.13 6.16 -5.67
C GLY A 52 -15.91 7.42 -5.31
N ARG A 53 -16.14 8.35 -6.25
CA ARG A 53 -16.76 9.64 -5.95
C ARG A 53 -18.28 9.57 -5.80
N ASP A 54 -18.95 8.86 -6.71
CA ASP A 54 -20.41 8.86 -6.84
C ASP A 54 -21.06 7.69 -6.10
N TYR A 55 -22.30 7.85 -5.65
CA TYR A 55 -23.07 6.74 -5.08
C TYR A 55 -23.48 5.74 -6.17
N PRO A 56 -23.45 4.42 -5.89
CA PRO A 56 -23.08 3.78 -4.61
C PRO A 56 -21.57 3.49 -4.43
N ALA A 57 -20.72 3.75 -5.43
CA ALA A 57 -19.28 3.46 -5.37
C ALA A 57 -18.57 4.17 -4.21
N TYR A 58 -19.05 5.35 -3.79
CA TYR A 58 -18.57 6.06 -2.62
C TYR A 58 -18.57 5.22 -1.34
N TYR A 59 -19.65 4.46 -1.08
CA TYR A 59 -19.71 3.60 0.10
C TYR A 59 -18.70 2.45 0.00
N VAL A 60 -18.57 1.86 -1.19
CA VAL A 60 -17.61 0.78 -1.44
C VAL A 60 -16.18 1.27 -1.25
N PHE A 61 -15.85 2.43 -1.79
CA PHE A 61 -14.53 3.04 -1.71
C PHE A 61 -14.18 3.41 -0.26
N GLY A 62 -15.08 4.11 0.43
CA GLY A 62 -14.92 4.51 1.84
C GLY A 62 -14.73 3.31 2.78
N THR A 63 -15.66 2.33 2.73
CA THR A 63 -15.57 1.13 3.57
C THR A 63 -14.35 0.29 3.22
N GLY A 64 -14.06 0.11 1.93
CA GLY A 64 -12.93 -0.65 1.43
C GLY A 64 -11.60 -0.12 1.94
N LEU A 65 -11.32 1.17 1.72
CA LEU A 65 -10.07 1.78 2.15
C LEU A 65 -9.93 1.91 3.68
N THR A 66 -11.05 2.07 4.39
CA THR A 66 -11.05 2.03 5.86
C THR A 66 -10.67 0.65 6.38
N LEU A 67 -11.23 -0.41 5.80
CA LEU A 67 -10.89 -1.78 6.16
C LEU A 67 -9.42 -2.10 5.86
N VAL A 68 -8.93 -1.69 4.69
CA VAL A 68 -7.51 -1.81 4.33
C VAL A 68 -6.62 -1.12 5.36
N ALA A 69 -6.93 0.11 5.74
CA ALA A 69 -6.16 0.87 6.73
C ALA A 69 -6.04 0.12 8.07
N ILE A 70 -7.16 -0.42 8.58
CA ILE A 70 -7.17 -1.18 9.84
C ILE A 70 -6.29 -2.44 9.73
N LEU A 71 -6.44 -3.20 8.65
CA LEU A 71 -5.68 -4.44 8.43
C LEU A 71 -4.18 -4.19 8.24
N LEU A 72 -3.81 -3.07 7.62
CA LEU A 72 -2.41 -2.66 7.46
C LEU A 72 -1.78 -2.25 8.79
N VAL A 73 -2.51 -1.58 9.70
CA VAL A 73 -2.00 -1.28 11.06
C VAL A 73 -1.61 -2.55 11.81
N PHE A 74 -2.45 -3.60 11.73
CA PHE A 74 -2.12 -4.89 12.32
C PHE A 74 -0.92 -5.54 11.63
N THR A 75 -0.89 -5.51 10.30
CA THR A 75 0.21 -6.07 9.48
C THR A 75 1.56 -5.46 9.86
N TRP A 76 1.64 -4.12 9.90
CA TRP A 76 2.85 -3.40 10.31
C TRP A 76 3.28 -3.74 11.73
N THR A 77 2.32 -3.86 12.65
CA THR A 77 2.58 -4.21 14.05
C THR A 77 3.14 -5.63 14.17
N PHE A 78 2.58 -6.60 13.45
CA PHE A 78 3.10 -7.96 13.44
C PHE A 78 4.49 -8.07 12.83
N ASN A 79 4.73 -7.35 11.74
CA ASN A 79 6.03 -7.31 11.10
C ASN A 79 7.11 -6.67 12.00
N TRP A 80 6.77 -5.61 12.72
CA TRP A 80 7.66 -5.02 13.72
C TRP A 80 8.04 -6.01 14.82
N ARG A 81 7.05 -6.72 15.39
CA ARG A 81 7.31 -7.75 16.41
C ARG A 81 8.23 -8.86 15.89
N TYR A 82 8.06 -9.25 14.63
CA TYR A 82 8.95 -10.19 13.96
C TYR A 82 10.38 -9.64 13.86
N HIS A 83 10.56 -8.40 13.40
CA HIS A 83 11.90 -7.81 13.35
C HIS A 83 12.55 -7.68 14.73
N MET A 84 11.79 -7.31 15.76
CA MET A 84 12.32 -7.17 17.13
C MET A 84 12.82 -8.49 17.74
N THR A 85 12.27 -9.62 17.28
CA THR A 85 12.63 -10.98 17.73
C THR A 85 13.71 -11.61 16.84
N ALA A 86 13.69 -11.32 15.53
CA ALA A 86 14.64 -11.86 14.57
C ALA A 86 15.98 -11.11 14.52
N LEU A 87 16.02 -9.84 14.96
CA LEU A 87 17.24 -9.05 15.04
C LEU A 87 17.98 -9.32 16.36
N PRO A 88 19.31 -9.53 16.33
CA PRO A 88 20.14 -9.59 17.52
C PRO A 88 20.00 -8.35 18.41
N GLU A 89 20.21 -8.51 19.72
CA GLU A 89 20.09 -7.41 20.69
C GLU A 89 21.10 -6.28 20.44
N ASP A 90 22.30 -6.62 19.95
CA ASP A 90 23.37 -5.68 19.61
C ASP A 90 23.14 -4.95 18.28
N ALA A 91 22.14 -5.35 17.48
CA ALA A 91 21.77 -4.71 16.22
C ALA A 91 20.94 -3.42 16.43
N THR A 92 21.33 -2.57 17.40
CA THR A 92 20.59 -1.38 17.86
C THR A 92 20.08 -0.50 16.72
N VAL A 93 20.95 -0.18 15.74
CA VAL A 93 20.57 0.67 14.60
C VAL A 93 19.42 0.08 13.80
N TYR A 94 19.45 -1.22 13.50
CA TYR A 94 18.41 -1.87 12.71
C TYR A 94 17.11 -2.06 13.49
N ARG A 95 17.20 -2.24 14.82
CA ARG A 95 16.02 -2.24 15.69
C ARG A 95 15.35 -0.86 15.69
N VAL A 96 16.13 0.23 15.76
CA VAL A 96 15.61 1.59 15.63
C VAL A 96 14.97 1.81 14.25
N LEU A 97 15.64 1.43 13.15
CA LEU A 97 15.06 1.54 11.80
C LEU A 97 13.76 0.76 11.66
N SER A 98 13.68 -0.44 12.26
CA SER A 98 12.44 -1.22 12.25
C SER A 98 11.32 -0.55 13.05
N THR A 99 11.63 0.12 14.15
CA THR A 99 10.63 0.88 14.93
C THR A 99 10.17 2.11 14.17
N ILE A 100 11.08 2.82 13.48
CA ILE A 100 10.70 3.96 12.62
C ILE A 100 9.83 3.48 11.45
N SER A 101 10.20 2.37 10.81
CA SER A 101 9.41 1.75 9.74
C SER A 101 7.99 1.40 10.20
N TRP A 102 7.85 0.84 11.40
CA TRP A 102 6.56 0.55 12.02
C TRP A 102 5.74 1.81 12.29
N ILE A 103 6.34 2.83 12.91
CA ILE A 103 5.67 4.11 13.18
C ILE A 103 5.21 4.73 11.86
N ALA A 104 6.06 4.78 10.85
CA ALA A 104 5.71 5.27 9.52
C ALA A 104 4.55 4.46 8.92
N GLY A 105 4.64 3.13 8.89
CA GLY A 105 3.59 2.28 8.33
C GLY A 105 2.25 2.43 9.03
N VAL A 106 2.24 2.53 10.37
CA VAL A 106 1.00 2.79 11.13
C VAL A 106 0.46 4.20 10.85
N LEU A 107 1.32 5.22 10.85
CA LEU A 107 0.94 6.60 10.62
C LEU A 107 0.51 6.88 9.18
N ALA A 108 0.94 6.10 8.19
CA ALA A 108 0.49 6.24 6.80
C ALA A 108 -1.00 5.90 6.65
N ASN A 109 -1.47 4.86 7.34
CA ASN A 109 -2.79 4.26 7.12
C ASN A 109 -4.00 5.19 7.31
N PRO A 110 -4.02 6.15 8.26
CA PRO A 110 -5.07 7.16 8.33
C PRO A 110 -5.26 8.00 7.06
N GLY A 111 -4.24 8.12 6.19
CA GLY A 111 -4.38 8.80 4.91
C GLY A 111 -5.39 8.12 3.97
N LEU A 112 -5.57 6.79 4.07
CA LEU A 112 -6.52 6.02 3.26
C LEU A 112 -8.00 6.38 3.52
N PRO A 113 -8.53 6.36 4.76
CA PRO A 113 -9.90 6.81 4.99
C PRO A 113 -10.06 8.32 4.73
N VAL A 114 -9.04 9.15 5.00
CA VAL A 114 -9.09 10.59 4.68
C VAL A 114 -9.32 10.78 3.17
N LEU A 115 -8.48 10.19 2.32
CA LEU A 115 -8.65 10.32 0.87
C LEU A 115 -9.94 9.64 0.37
N ALA A 116 -10.46 8.63 1.09
CA ALA A 116 -11.68 7.94 0.69
C ALA A 116 -12.95 8.76 0.95
N PHE A 117 -13.05 9.37 2.13
CA PHE A 117 -14.24 10.13 2.55
C PHE A 117 -14.27 11.56 2.00
N PHE A 118 -13.11 12.17 1.80
CA PHE A 118 -13.04 13.48 1.15
C PHE A 118 -12.92 13.28 -0.35
N ASP A 119 -14.04 13.42 -1.07
CA ASP A 119 -14.09 13.16 -2.50
C ASP A 119 -13.33 14.21 -3.34
N THR A 120 -12.90 13.81 -4.53
CA THR A 120 -12.10 14.65 -5.43
C THR A 120 -12.85 15.87 -5.95
N SER A 121 -14.18 15.85 -5.98
CA SER A 121 -14.96 16.93 -6.58
C SER A 121 -15.20 18.08 -5.60
N LYS A 122 -15.67 17.78 -4.38
CA LYS A 122 -16.03 18.79 -3.36
C LYS A 122 -14.88 19.09 -2.40
N HIS A 123 -14.04 18.10 -2.10
CA HIS A 123 -13.01 18.19 -1.07
C HIS A 123 -11.60 17.88 -1.60
N SER A 124 -11.34 18.18 -2.88
CA SER A 124 -10.06 17.97 -3.61
C SER A 124 -8.78 18.22 -2.81
N LYS A 125 -8.71 19.30 -2.01
CA LYS A 125 -7.52 19.63 -1.20
C LYS A 125 -7.28 18.63 -0.06
N LEU A 126 -8.35 18.27 0.66
CA LEU A 126 -8.26 17.27 1.74
C LEU A 126 -8.01 15.87 1.17
N HIS A 127 -8.63 15.57 0.02
CA HIS A 127 -8.37 14.36 -0.74
C HIS A 127 -6.88 14.22 -1.08
N ALA A 128 -6.31 15.26 -1.72
CA ALA A 128 -4.91 15.30 -2.10
C ALA A 128 -3.99 15.18 -0.88
N ALA A 129 -4.27 15.89 0.20
CA ALA A 129 -3.51 15.79 1.44
C ALA A 129 -3.53 14.37 2.04
N GLY A 130 -4.68 13.68 2.00
CA GLY A 130 -4.79 12.28 2.43
C GLY A 130 -3.96 11.33 1.56
N ALA A 131 -3.99 11.53 0.24
CA ALA A 131 -3.18 10.75 -0.69
C ALA A 131 -1.68 11.00 -0.50
N GLU A 132 -1.26 12.26 -0.38
CA GLU A 132 0.13 12.63 -0.07
C GLU A 132 0.58 12.01 1.25
N TRP A 133 -0.21 12.17 2.30
CA TRP A 133 0.05 11.56 3.60
C TRP A 133 0.32 10.06 3.45
N PHE A 134 -0.62 9.31 2.89
CA PHE A 134 -0.45 7.86 2.75
C PHE A 134 0.79 7.52 1.93
N PHE A 135 0.90 8.01 0.68
CA PHE A 135 1.95 7.56 -0.23
C PHE A 135 3.36 7.97 0.20
N TYR A 136 3.57 9.20 0.69
CA TYR A 136 4.91 9.63 1.11
C TYR A 136 5.38 8.86 2.36
N ILE A 137 4.51 8.71 3.36
CA ILE A 137 4.88 8.00 4.59
C ILE A 137 5.02 6.50 4.34
N GLU A 138 4.12 5.90 3.55
CA GLU A 138 4.20 4.47 3.21
C GLU A 138 5.48 4.16 2.43
N THR A 139 5.91 5.06 1.53
CA THR A 139 7.19 4.93 0.81
C THR A 139 8.38 4.81 1.76
N ILE A 140 8.41 5.63 2.80
CA ILE A 140 9.44 5.57 3.85
C ILE A 140 9.33 4.23 4.60
N ALA A 141 8.11 3.83 4.99
CA ALA A 141 7.86 2.59 5.71
C ALA A 141 8.39 1.36 4.96
N VAL A 142 8.04 1.21 3.67
CA VAL A 142 8.46 0.07 2.85
C VAL A 142 9.96 0.09 2.52
N LEU A 143 10.55 1.27 2.32
CA LEU A 143 12.00 1.41 2.12
C LEU A 143 12.76 0.90 3.36
N LEU A 144 12.43 1.43 4.54
CA LEU A 144 13.09 1.06 5.80
C LEU A 144 12.87 -0.43 6.11
N ASN A 145 11.66 -0.95 5.86
CA ASN A 145 11.37 -2.37 6.03
C ASN A 145 12.24 -3.26 5.14
N THR A 146 12.42 -2.86 3.88
CA THR A 146 13.28 -3.57 2.92
C THR A 146 14.74 -3.56 3.37
N ILE A 147 15.23 -2.43 3.91
CA ILE A 147 16.59 -2.32 4.47
C ILE A 147 16.79 -3.27 5.66
N VAL A 148 15.82 -3.33 6.59
CA VAL A 148 15.90 -4.24 7.75
C VAL A 148 15.87 -5.70 7.29
N SER A 149 15.00 -6.03 6.33
CA SER A 149 14.92 -7.39 5.76
C SER A 149 16.20 -7.79 5.02
N TYR A 150 16.87 -6.85 4.34
CA TYR A 150 18.18 -7.07 3.73
C TYR A 150 19.25 -7.40 4.78
N LYS A 151 19.27 -6.69 5.91
CA LYS A 151 20.18 -6.99 7.02
C LYS A 151 19.90 -8.38 7.61
N LEU A 152 18.63 -8.74 7.83
CA LEU A 152 18.24 -10.08 8.31
C LEU A 152 18.70 -11.20 7.37
N TYR A 153 18.65 -10.98 6.06
CA TYR A 153 19.18 -11.92 5.06
C TYR A 153 20.71 -12.01 5.11
N LYS A 154 21.42 -10.87 5.16
CA LYS A 154 22.89 -10.83 5.19
C LYS A 154 23.47 -11.51 6.44
N MET A 155 22.85 -11.30 7.60
CA MET A 155 23.28 -11.96 8.84
C MET A 155 23.16 -13.48 8.76
N LEU A 156 22.04 -13.98 8.23
CA LEU A 156 21.84 -15.43 8.06
C LEU A 156 22.81 -16.03 7.03
N THR A 157 23.13 -15.28 5.98
CA THR A 157 24.12 -15.70 4.97
C THR A 157 25.54 -15.75 5.57
N GLY A 158 25.93 -14.74 6.36
CA GLY A 158 27.23 -14.73 7.04
C GLY A 158 27.38 -15.89 8.02
N LEU A 159 26.33 -16.16 8.81
CA LEU A 159 26.32 -17.29 9.74
C LEU A 159 26.43 -18.66 9.02
N GLN A 160 25.84 -18.80 7.84
CA GLN A 160 25.93 -20.04 7.06
C GLN A 160 27.32 -20.26 6.45
N MET A 161 28.03 -19.19 6.06
CA MET A 161 29.43 -19.29 5.65
C MET A 161 30.33 -19.74 6.80
N ASP A 162 29.99 -19.37 8.04
CA ASP A 162 30.70 -19.80 9.25
C ASP A 162 30.32 -21.23 9.69
N LEU A 163 29.16 -21.74 9.25
CA LEU A 163 28.54 -23.00 9.68
C LEU A 163 28.30 -23.95 8.50
N GLU A 164 29.30 -24.15 7.65
CA GLU A 164 29.17 -24.94 6.42
C GLU A 164 28.94 -26.46 6.64
N ASN A 165 28.65 -26.93 7.86
CA ASN A 165 28.48 -28.37 8.16
C ASN A 165 27.32 -28.77 9.10
N ALA A 166 26.37 -27.90 9.48
CA ALA A 166 25.34 -28.29 10.46
C ALA A 166 23.89 -27.87 10.09
N CYS A 167 23.07 -28.88 9.78
CA CYS A 167 21.59 -28.90 9.89
C CYS A 167 20.71 -28.43 8.70
N SER A 168 19.67 -29.23 8.40
CA SER A 168 18.72 -29.04 7.29
C SER A 168 17.72 -27.89 7.47
N THR A 169 17.52 -27.42 8.71
CA THR A 169 16.57 -26.34 9.06
C THR A 169 17.09 -24.94 8.69
N MET A 170 18.41 -24.71 8.73
CA MET A 170 18.99 -23.42 8.34
C MET A 170 18.81 -23.12 6.83
N GLY A 171 18.89 -24.15 5.99
CA GLY A 171 18.67 -24.02 4.55
C GLY A 171 17.26 -23.54 4.19
N ALA A 172 16.23 -24.12 4.83
CA ALA A 172 14.83 -23.71 4.62
C ALA A 172 14.58 -22.26 5.06
N LYS A 173 15.15 -21.87 6.22
CA LYS A 173 15.05 -20.50 6.76
C LYS A 173 15.71 -19.47 5.85
N MET A 174 16.89 -19.78 5.33
CA MET A 174 17.59 -18.94 4.36
C MET A 174 16.77 -18.75 3.08
N GLN A 175 16.22 -19.84 2.53
CA GLN A 175 15.37 -19.78 1.34
C GLN A 175 14.15 -18.88 1.54
N ARG A 176 13.49 -18.96 2.71
CA ARG A 176 12.35 -18.09 3.05
C ARG A 176 12.76 -16.62 3.14
N ARG A 177 13.79 -16.27 3.92
CA ARG A 177 14.27 -14.87 4.03
C ARG A 177 14.71 -14.31 2.68
N LYS A 178 15.38 -15.12 1.85
CA LYS A 178 15.73 -14.75 0.47
C LYS A 178 14.49 -14.49 -0.38
N LYS A 179 13.44 -15.31 -0.26
CA LYS A 179 12.17 -15.12 -0.97
C LYS A 179 11.49 -13.83 -0.53
N THR A 180 11.35 -13.59 0.78
CA THR A 180 10.80 -12.34 1.33
C THR A 180 11.52 -11.12 0.78
N LEU A 181 12.85 -11.10 0.87
CA LEU A 181 13.66 -9.99 0.39
C LEU A 181 13.51 -9.78 -1.12
N LYS A 182 13.50 -10.86 -1.91
CA LYS A 182 13.27 -10.75 -3.37
C LYS A 182 11.93 -10.12 -3.69
N ILE A 183 10.86 -10.54 -3.01
CA ILE A 183 9.52 -9.96 -3.18
C ILE A 183 9.56 -8.47 -2.84
N GLN A 184 10.13 -8.12 -1.67
CA GLN A 184 10.22 -6.72 -1.23
C GLN A 184 11.01 -5.86 -2.20
N VAL A 185 12.21 -6.28 -2.63
CA VAL A 185 13.03 -5.51 -3.56
C VAL A 185 12.32 -5.28 -4.88
N ILE A 186 11.75 -6.34 -5.48
CA ILE A 186 11.04 -6.22 -6.77
C ILE A 186 9.86 -5.26 -6.65
N PHE A 187 8.98 -5.49 -5.68
CA PHE A 187 7.77 -4.68 -5.55
C PHE A 187 8.06 -3.27 -5.04
N PHE A 188 9.07 -3.08 -4.17
CA PHE A 188 9.52 -1.76 -3.76
C PHE A 188 10.10 -0.97 -4.93
N SER A 189 10.94 -1.57 -5.77
CA SER A 189 11.50 -0.86 -6.94
C SER A 189 10.41 -0.43 -7.91
N LEU A 190 9.46 -1.32 -8.21
CA LEU A 190 8.32 -0.99 -9.08
C LEU A 190 7.41 0.08 -8.45
N PHE A 191 7.11 -0.07 -7.16
CA PHE A 191 6.34 0.91 -6.39
C PHE A 191 7.02 2.28 -6.40
N PHE A 192 8.32 2.34 -6.15
CA PHE A 192 9.07 3.60 -6.05
C PHE A 192 9.05 4.35 -7.38
N VAL A 193 9.26 3.66 -8.50
CA VAL A 193 9.14 4.27 -9.83
C VAL A 193 7.71 4.77 -10.08
N ALA A 194 6.70 3.95 -9.80
CA ALA A 194 5.30 4.35 -9.95
C ALA A 194 4.94 5.55 -9.05
N PHE A 195 5.42 5.57 -7.81
CA PHE A 195 5.23 6.66 -6.86
C PHE A 195 5.83 7.96 -7.38
N LEU A 196 7.06 7.92 -7.88
CA LEU A 196 7.72 9.10 -8.47
C LEU A 196 6.91 9.67 -9.63
N ILE A 197 6.42 8.81 -10.54
CA ILE A 197 5.61 9.21 -11.69
C ILE A 197 4.25 9.76 -11.25
N TYR A 198 3.60 9.15 -10.26
CA TYR A 198 2.27 9.54 -9.81
C TYR A 198 2.28 10.87 -9.05
N MET A 199 3.20 11.00 -8.07
CA MET A 199 3.23 12.07 -7.09
C MET A 199 4.23 13.16 -7.49
N PRO A 200 5.52 13.15 -7.10
CA PRO A 200 6.38 14.32 -7.24
C PRO A 200 6.60 14.76 -8.70
N ILE A 201 6.78 13.81 -9.63
CA ILE A 201 6.95 14.14 -11.05
C ILE A 201 5.60 14.46 -11.66
N GLY A 202 4.61 13.58 -11.48
CA GLY A 202 3.28 13.75 -12.05
C GLY A 202 2.61 15.06 -11.67
N THR A 203 2.65 15.46 -10.41
CA THR A 203 2.04 16.72 -9.96
C THR A 203 2.79 17.95 -10.45
N SER A 204 4.12 17.88 -10.62
CA SER A 204 4.92 19.00 -11.11
C SER A 204 4.80 19.22 -12.61
N VAL A 205 4.56 18.16 -13.39
CA VAL A 205 4.36 18.27 -14.85
C VAL A 205 2.89 18.38 -15.26
N ALA A 206 1.95 18.06 -14.37
CA ALA A 206 0.53 18.12 -14.69
C ALA A 206 0.08 19.58 -14.83
N PRO A 207 -0.49 19.97 -15.98
CA PRO A 207 -1.16 21.26 -16.10
C PRO A 207 -2.35 21.34 -15.14
N GLN A 208 -2.80 22.56 -14.86
CA GLN A 208 -3.92 22.79 -13.96
C GLN A 208 -5.18 22.08 -14.47
N SER A 209 -5.74 21.19 -13.65
CA SER A 209 -6.95 20.43 -13.98
C SER A 209 -8.12 21.38 -14.26
N GLN A 210 -8.79 21.16 -15.39
CA GLN A 210 -9.96 21.95 -15.79
C GLN A 210 -11.23 21.32 -15.22
N ARG A 211 -12.25 22.15 -15.00
CA ARG A 211 -13.58 21.68 -14.62
C ARG A 211 -14.39 21.42 -15.87
N LEU A 212 -15.21 20.37 -15.86
CA LEU A 212 -16.21 20.13 -16.89
C LEU A 212 -17.29 21.22 -16.78
N SER A 213 -17.60 21.90 -17.88
CA SER A 213 -18.68 22.90 -17.88
C SER A 213 -20.04 22.23 -17.70
N ILE A 214 -21.05 22.99 -17.29
CA ILE A 214 -22.43 22.47 -17.17
C ILE A 214 -22.93 22.03 -18.55
N ASP A 215 -22.71 22.85 -19.57
CA ASP A 215 -23.13 22.56 -20.95
C ASP A 215 -22.45 21.28 -21.47
N ASP A 216 -21.12 21.16 -21.33
CA ASP A 216 -20.38 19.95 -21.75
C ASP A 216 -20.84 18.70 -20.96
N CYS A 217 -21.21 18.86 -19.69
CA CYS A 217 -21.73 17.78 -18.85
C CYS A 217 -23.07 17.26 -19.37
N ILE A 218 -23.96 18.17 -19.78
CA ILE A 218 -25.27 17.84 -20.37
C ILE A 218 -25.08 17.23 -21.76
N ASP A 219 -24.21 17.80 -22.60
CA ASP A 219 -23.89 17.31 -23.95
C ASP A 219 -23.28 15.91 -23.93
N LYS A 220 -22.51 15.57 -22.89
CA LYS A 220 -22.01 14.21 -22.65
C LYS A 220 -23.10 13.24 -22.14
N GLY A 221 -24.34 13.69 -21.98
CA GLY A 221 -25.49 12.86 -21.61
C GLY A 221 -25.51 12.42 -20.14
N LEU A 222 -24.86 13.17 -19.24
CA LEU A 222 -24.72 12.79 -17.82
C LEU A 222 -25.97 13.13 -16.98
N GLY A 223 -26.93 13.86 -17.56
CA GLY A 223 -28.22 14.20 -16.97
C GLY A 223 -28.25 15.61 -16.38
N GLU A 224 -29.31 16.36 -16.70
CA GLU A 224 -29.47 17.78 -16.30
C GLU A 224 -29.42 17.95 -14.78
N THR A 225 -30.21 17.19 -14.02
CA THR A 225 -30.21 17.28 -12.55
C THR A 225 -28.83 16.96 -11.95
N TYR A 226 -28.12 16.02 -12.55
CA TYR A 226 -26.78 15.66 -12.09
C TYR A 226 -25.79 16.82 -12.31
N CYS A 227 -25.78 17.41 -13.49
CA CYS A 227 -24.89 18.51 -13.86
C CYS A 227 -25.24 19.83 -13.15
N GLU A 228 -26.53 20.20 -13.10
CA GLU A 228 -27.00 21.49 -12.60
C GLU A 228 -27.29 21.52 -11.10
N VAL A 229 -27.44 20.37 -10.45
CA VAL A 229 -27.78 20.31 -9.01
C VAL A 229 -26.74 19.50 -8.25
N THR A 230 -26.53 18.24 -8.61
CA THR A 230 -25.68 17.33 -7.83
C THR A 230 -24.20 17.72 -7.87
N MET A 231 -23.70 18.05 -9.06
CA MET A 231 -22.30 18.35 -9.34
C MET A 231 -22.06 19.84 -9.62
N ARG A 232 -23.00 20.71 -9.28
CA ARG A 232 -22.83 22.15 -9.55
C ARG A 232 -21.73 22.76 -8.66
N LEU A 233 -20.77 23.43 -9.30
CA LEU A 233 -19.78 24.26 -8.59
C LEU A 233 -20.19 25.74 -8.60
N ASN A 234 -20.61 26.24 -9.76
CA ASN A 234 -21.09 27.62 -9.93
C ASN A 234 -22.14 27.69 -11.07
N SER A 235 -22.34 28.84 -11.71
CA SER A 235 -23.33 28.99 -12.79
C SER A 235 -22.91 28.41 -14.15
N THR A 236 -21.62 28.09 -14.35
CA THR A 236 -21.08 27.63 -15.65
C THR A 236 -20.29 26.33 -15.55
N SER A 237 -19.82 25.97 -14.35
CA SER A 237 -18.92 24.85 -14.12
C SER A 237 -19.48 23.85 -13.13
N THR A 238 -19.13 22.59 -13.34
CA THR A 238 -19.37 21.51 -12.39
C THR A 238 -18.17 21.32 -11.45
N THR A 239 -18.34 20.50 -10.41
CA THR A 239 -17.26 20.00 -9.56
C THR A 239 -16.48 18.86 -10.23
N LEU A 240 -16.92 18.37 -11.39
CA LEU A 240 -16.24 17.31 -12.14
C LEU A 240 -14.98 17.86 -12.80
N TYR A 241 -13.93 17.06 -12.83
CA TYR A 241 -12.73 17.37 -13.61
C TYR A 241 -12.88 16.90 -15.05
N ASP A 242 -12.18 17.57 -15.95
CA ASP A 242 -12.01 17.19 -17.34
C ASP A 242 -10.51 17.15 -17.67
N ASP A 243 -10.02 15.93 -17.92
CA ASP A 243 -8.62 15.67 -18.27
C ASP A 243 -8.45 15.37 -19.78
N GLU A 244 -9.47 15.52 -20.63
CA GLU A 244 -9.37 15.18 -22.06
C GLU A 244 -8.29 16.00 -22.78
N LYS A 245 -8.15 17.29 -22.44
CA LYS A 245 -7.11 18.17 -23.01
C LYS A 245 -5.70 17.85 -22.50
N THR A 246 -5.61 17.16 -21.37
CA THR A 246 -4.36 16.83 -20.66
C THR A 246 -4.16 15.32 -20.59
N TYR A 247 -4.83 14.59 -21.49
CA TYR A 247 -5.04 13.16 -21.42
C TYR A 247 -3.75 12.38 -21.22
N GLY A 248 -2.69 12.67 -22.00
CA GLY A 248 -1.43 11.95 -21.89
C GLY A 248 -0.83 11.98 -20.48
N THR A 249 -0.76 13.17 -19.87
CA THR A 249 -0.20 13.34 -18.53
C THR A 249 -1.13 12.80 -17.45
N SER A 250 -2.43 13.07 -17.54
CA SER A 250 -3.41 12.59 -16.56
C SER A 250 -3.56 11.06 -16.60
N GLN A 251 -3.56 10.45 -17.80
CA GLN A 251 -3.61 9.00 -17.99
C GLN A 251 -2.34 8.31 -17.48
N MET A 252 -1.16 8.89 -17.70
CA MET A 252 0.10 8.40 -17.14
C MET A 252 0.04 8.39 -15.60
N ARG A 253 -0.44 9.48 -14.99
CA ARG A 253 -0.57 9.57 -13.52
C ARG A 253 -1.58 8.58 -12.96
N ALA A 254 -2.73 8.40 -13.60
CA ALA A 254 -3.73 7.44 -13.18
C ALA A 254 -3.20 5.99 -13.29
N ALA A 255 -2.47 5.67 -14.37
CA ALA A 255 -1.81 4.38 -14.51
C ALA A 255 -0.71 4.17 -13.46
N ALA A 256 0.05 5.22 -13.12
CA ALA A 256 1.06 5.17 -12.06
C ALA A 256 0.41 4.97 -10.67
N GLN A 257 -0.72 5.61 -10.38
CA GLN A 257 -1.49 5.37 -9.15
C GLN A 257 -1.92 3.90 -9.05
N LEU A 258 -2.46 3.33 -10.14
CA LEU A 258 -2.80 1.91 -10.19
C LEU A 258 -1.59 1.02 -9.92
N ALA A 259 -0.46 1.33 -10.57
CA ALA A 259 0.78 0.58 -10.38
C ALA A 259 1.25 0.66 -8.91
N CYS A 260 1.15 1.81 -8.25
CA CYS A 260 1.43 1.92 -6.81
C CYS A 260 0.56 0.97 -5.98
N ILE A 261 -0.76 0.92 -6.24
CA ILE A 261 -1.68 0.06 -5.51
C ILE A 261 -1.32 -1.42 -5.72
N LEU A 262 -1.15 -1.85 -6.98
CA LEU A 262 -0.86 -3.25 -7.31
C LEU A 262 0.51 -3.69 -6.78
N THR A 263 1.50 -2.80 -6.79
CA THR A 263 2.82 -3.10 -6.25
C THR A 263 2.83 -3.16 -4.72
N LEU A 264 2.04 -2.33 -4.02
CA LEU A 264 1.85 -2.48 -2.57
C LEU A 264 1.11 -3.77 -2.21
N VAL A 265 0.13 -4.19 -3.01
CA VAL A 265 -0.53 -5.51 -2.88
C VAL A 265 0.50 -6.64 -3.06
N GLY A 266 1.39 -6.53 -4.03
CA GLY A 266 2.47 -7.49 -4.22
C GLY A 266 3.51 -7.46 -3.09
N TYR A 267 3.83 -6.27 -2.58
CA TYR A 267 4.73 -6.08 -1.46
C TYR A 267 4.18 -6.71 -0.18
N SER A 268 2.86 -6.61 0.05
CA SER A 268 2.24 -7.18 1.25
C SER A 268 2.35 -8.71 1.31
N ALA A 269 2.51 -9.38 0.15
CA ALA A 269 2.80 -10.81 0.10
C ALA A 269 4.11 -11.17 0.81
N SER A 270 5.05 -10.22 0.93
CA SER A 270 6.27 -10.43 1.70
C SER A 270 6.03 -10.63 3.19
N PHE A 271 5.00 -10.01 3.76
CA PHE A 271 4.65 -10.19 5.18
C PHE A 271 4.15 -11.59 5.48
N ILE A 272 3.50 -12.25 4.51
CA ILE A 272 3.04 -13.64 4.63
C ILE A 272 4.22 -14.62 4.63
N THR A 273 5.29 -14.27 3.91
CA THR A 273 6.47 -15.13 3.79
C THR A 273 7.44 -15.02 4.97
N ASN A 274 7.18 -14.12 5.93
CA ASN A 274 7.96 -14.03 7.16
C ASN A 274 7.79 -15.29 8.01
N ASP A 275 8.90 -15.76 8.56
CA ASP A 275 8.91 -16.93 9.42
C ASP A 275 8.61 -16.52 10.86
N TYR A 276 7.39 -16.74 11.29
CA TYR A 276 6.88 -16.30 12.59
C TYR A 276 7.02 -17.38 13.68
N ASP A 277 7.81 -18.42 13.45
CA ASP A 277 7.99 -19.49 14.43
C ASP A 277 8.83 -19.00 15.61
N ASP A 278 8.24 -19.04 16.81
CA ASP A 278 8.74 -18.37 18.02
C ASP A 278 9.96 -19.09 18.66
N SER A 279 10.56 -20.08 18.00
CA SER A 279 11.77 -20.76 18.48
C SER A 279 13.06 -19.94 18.30
N GLU A 280 13.00 -18.78 17.63
CA GLU A 280 14.16 -17.95 17.28
C GLU A 280 14.92 -17.36 18.49
N GLY A 281 14.33 -17.33 19.70
CA GLY A 281 14.95 -16.75 20.89
C GLY A 281 15.74 -17.72 21.79
N GLN A 282 15.70 -19.04 21.54
CA GLN A 282 16.29 -20.03 22.45
C GLN A 282 17.64 -20.62 22.01
N ASP A 283 17.99 -20.53 20.73
CA ASP A 283 19.14 -21.30 20.19
C ASP A 283 20.38 -20.45 19.84
N PHE A 284 20.37 -19.14 20.09
CA PHE A 284 21.47 -18.24 19.72
C PHE A 284 22.26 -17.73 20.94
N THR A 285 22.54 -18.59 21.91
CA THR A 285 23.59 -18.32 22.90
C THR A 285 24.93 -18.92 22.43
N PRO A 286 26.08 -18.30 22.73
CA PRO A 286 27.40 -18.89 22.50
C PRO A 286 27.53 -20.31 23.10
N ASP A 287 26.75 -20.61 24.14
CA ASP A 287 26.76 -21.90 24.82
C ASP A 287 26.18 -23.03 23.96
N ALA A 288 25.26 -22.73 23.03
CA ALA A 288 24.76 -23.69 22.05
C ALA A 288 25.85 -24.13 21.05
N LYS A 289 26.90 -23.32 20.83
CA LYS A 289 28.09 -23.75 20.05
C LYS A 289 28.91 -24.83 20.76
N ILE A 290 28.91 -24.86 22.09
CA ILE A 290 29.72 -25.81 22.86
C ILE A 290 29.04 -27.18 22.92
N ALA A 291 27.70 -27.20 22.99
CA ALA A 291 26.92 -28.45 23.07
C ALA A 291 26.92 -29.29 21.78
N VAL A 292 27.22 -28.69 20.62
CA VAL A 292 27.30 -29.41 19.32
C VAL A 292 28.71 -29.96 19.07
N LEU A 293 29.71 -29.56 19.86
CA LEU A 293 31.11 -29.97 19.74
C LEU A 293 31.57 -30.95 20.84
N GLN A 294 30.64 -31.44 21.66
CA GLN A 294 30.83 -32.55 22.61
C GLN A 294 30.04 -33.77 22.15
#